data_AF-A0A3P8P4T1-F1
#
_entry.id   AF-A0A3P8P4T1-F1
#
_cell.length_a   1.000
_cell.length_b   1.000
_cell.length_c   1.000
_cell.angle_alpha   90.00
_cell.angle_beta   90.00
_cell.angle_gamma   90.00
#
_symmetry.space_group_name_H-M   'P 1'
#
loop_
_entity.id
_entity.type
_entity.pdbx_description
1 polymer ?
#
loop_
_entity_poly.entity_id
_entity_poly.type
_entity_poly.pdbx_seq_one_letter_code
_entity_poly.pdbx_strand_id
1 'polypeptide(L)'
;WTSTCFSSSYSCVYLCLCLLSEALRCNRCVPITAGGSCTNTVETCQRPDEFSLCSFAGYSYFKRCMRRADAFALKSISSFNVFTCTDDRCN
;
A
#
# COMPACT_ATOMS: atom_id res chain seq x y z
N TRP A 1 -9.73 -39.23 16.51
CA TRP A 1 -8.26 -39.15 16.40
C TRP A 1 -7.86 -37.69 16.65
N THR A 2 -8.11 -37.15 17.84
CA THR A 2 -7.15 -37.05 18.95
C THR A 2 -5.79 -36.52 18.52
N SER A 3 -5.58 -35.25 18.86
CA SER A 3 -4.38 -34.69 19.49
C SER A 3 -3.02 -35.19 19.02
N THR A 4 -2.26 -34.28 18.42
CA THR A 4 -0.85 -34.07 18.76
C THR A 4 -0.50 -32.60 18.56
N CYS A 5 -0.80 -31.80 19.59
CA CYS A 5 0.02 -30.64 19.94
C CYS A 5 1.36 -31.21 20.43
N PHE A 6 2.35 -31.37 19.56
CA PHE A 6 3.72 -31.66 19.98
C PHE A 6 4.69 -30.76 19.22
N SER A 7 5.25 -29.83 19.99
CA SER A 7 6.68 -29.49 19.95
C SER A 7 7.24 -28.82 18.70
N SER A 8 6.89 -27.54 18.51
CA SER A 8 7.88 -26.53 18.10
C SER A 8 7.34 -25.14 18.38
N SER A 9 7.68 -24.62 19.56
CA SER A 9 7.38 -23.23 19.97
C SER A 9 7.83 -22.20 18.93
N TYR A 10 8.81 -22.54 18.09
CA TYR A 10 9.36 -21.64 17.07
C TYR A 10 8.49 -21.53 15.81
N SER A 11 7.70 -22.55 15.46
CA SER A 11 6.97 -22.58 14.17
C SER A 11 5.77 -21.62 14.16
N CYS A 12 5.03 -21.51 15.27
CA CYS A 12 3.97 -20.51 15.40
C CYS A 12 4.52 -19.08 15.52
N VAL A 13 5.71 -18.92 16.12
CA VAL A 13 6.36 -17.62 16.28
C VAL A 13 6.83 -17.08 14.92
N TYR A 14 7.39 -17.92 14.05
CA TYR A 14 7.71 -17.54 12.67
C TYR A 14 6.45 -17.17 11.87
N LEU A 15 5.36 -17.91 12.03
CA LEU A 15 4.09 -17.61 11.36
C LEU A 15 3.50 -16.26 11.83
N CYS A 16 3.59 -15.95 13.13
CA CYS A 16 3.18 -14.65 13.68
C CYS A 16 4.11 -13.50 13.26
N LEU A 17 5.43 -13.73 13.17
CA LEU A 17 6.40 -12.72 12.73
C LEU A 17 6.19 -12.32 11.26
N CYS A 18 5.77 -13.25 10.40
CA CYS A 18 5.40 -12.93 9.01
C CYS A 18 4.12 -12.07 8.91
N LEU A 19 3.25 -12.08 9.92
CA LEU A 19 2.04 -11.25 9.97
C LEU A 19 2.29 -9.84 10.55
N LEU A 20 3.44 -9.66 11.21
CA LEU A 20 3.91 -8.40 11.81
C LEU A 20 4.84 -7.63 10.88
N SER A 21 4.76 -7.85 9.56
CA SER A 21 5.38 -6.92 8.61
C SER A 21 4.82 -5.53 8.90
N GLU A 22 5.70 -4.57 9.25
CA GLU A 22 5.35 -3.16 9.43
C GLU A 22 4.50 -2.73 8.23
N ALA A 23 3.21 -2.61 8.49
CA ALA A 23 2.24 -2.38 7.44
C ALA A 23 2.29 -0.89 7.14
N LEU A 24 3.02 -0.53 6.08
CA LEU A 24 3.24 0.85 5.66
C LEU A 24 1.92 1.63 5.62
N ARG A 25 1.85 2.78 6.26
CA ARG A 25 0.65 3.62 6.28
C ARG A 25 0.76 4.71 5.25
N CYS A 26 -0.29 4.91 4.45
CA CYS A 26 -0.31 5.87 3.36
C CYS A 26 -1.51 6.81 3.49
N ASN A 27 -1.36 8.03 2.97
CA ASN A 27 -2.48 8.92 2.75
C ASN A 27 -3.27 8.42 1.54
N ARG A 28 -4.53 8.08 1.75
CA ARG A 28 -5.51 7.66 0.75
C ARG A 28 -6.45 8.81 0.44
N CYS A 29 -6.44 9.23 -0.82
CA CYS A 29 -7.28 10.28 -1.37
C CYS A 29 -7.60 9.87 -2.81
N VAL A 30 -8.76 9.27 -3.04
CA VAL A 30 -9.20 8.86 -4.39
C VAL A 30 -10.50 9.59 -4.69
N PRO A 31 -10.49 10.61 -5.57
CA PRO A 31 -11.70 11.33 -5.91
C PRO A 31 -12.64 10.42 -6.72
N ILE A 32 -13.93 10.51 -6.42
CA ILE A 32 -14.97 9.71 -7.10
C ILE A 32 -15.13 10.17 -8.56
N THR A 33 -14.90 11.46 -8.80
CA THR A 33 -14.99 12.11 -10.11
C THR A 33 -13.64 12.72 -10.48
N ALA A 34 -13.25 12.64 -11.75
CA ALA A 34 -12.05 13.33 -12.23
C ALA A 34 -12.14 14.84 -11.94
N GLY A 35 -11.10 15.41 -11.32
CA GLY A 35 -11.05 16.80 -10.87
C GLY A 35 -11.84 17.10 -9.60
N GLY A 36 -12.48 16.11 -8.99
CA GLY A 36 -13.20 16.27 -7.72
C GLY A 36 -12.26 16.37 -6.52
N SER A 37 -12.77 16.91 -5.41
CA SER A 37 -12.08 16.86 -4.12
C SER A 37 -12.17 15.45 -3.52
N CYS A 38 -11.09 14.97 -2.91
CA CYS A 38 -11.10 13.81 -2.04
C CYS A 38 -10.72 14.23 -0.61
N THR A 39 -11.22 13.47 0.38
CA THR A 39 -10.78 13.62 1.76
C THR A 39 -9.57 12.74 1.99
N ASN A 40 -8.51 13.31 2.57
CA ASN A 40 -7.32 12.56 2.92
C ASN A 40 -7.64 11.66 4.13
N THR A 41 -7.49 10.35 3.94
CA THR A 41 -7.71 9.32 4.96
C THR A 41 -6.42 8.51 5.10
N VAL A 42 -6.18 7.87 6.24
CA VAL A 42 -5.01 7.01 6.39
C VAL A 42 -5.42 5.57 6.10
N GLU A 43 -4.77 4.94 5.13
CA GLU A 43 -4.91 3.51 4.87
C GLU A 43 -3.61 2.78 5.24
N THR A 44 -3.73 1.50 5.58
CA THR A 44 -2.58 0.64 5.87
C THR A 44 -2.41 -0.28 4.66
N CYS A 45 -1.25 -0.27 4.02
CA CYS A 45 -0.98 -1.15 2.90
C CYS A 45 -1.04 -2.61 3.36
N GLN A 46 -1.71 -3.45 2.56
CA GLN A 46 -1.93 -4.85 2.93
C GLN A 46 -0.75 -5.73 2.54
N ARG A 47 0.06 -5.29 1.58
CA ARG A 47 1.15 -6.10 1.03
C ARG A 47 2.51 -5.50 1.37
N PRO A 48 3.53 -6.33 1.60
CA PRO A 48 4.88 -5.85 1.88
C PRO A 48 5.57 -5.19 0.66
N ASP A 49 5.07 -5.42 -0.56
CA ASP A 49 5.59 -4.82 -1.81
C ASP A 49 4.80 -3.57 -2.26
N GLU A 50 3.90 -3.08 -1.39
CA GLU A 50 3.17 -1.84 -1.62
C GLU A 50 3.91 -0.64 -1.03
N PHE A 51 3.77 0.51 -1.68
CA PHE A 51 4.29 1.79 -1.20
C PHE A 51 3.24 2.88 -1.29
N SER A 52 3.55 4.03 -0.69
CA SER A 52 2.76 5.24 -0.83
C SER A 52 2.94 5.80 -2.23
N LEU A 53 1.83 5.98 -2.96
CA LEU A 53 1.82 6.59 -4.28
C LEU A 53 0.97 7.87 -4.27
N CYS A 54 1.50 8.90 -4.92
CA CYS A 54 0.78 10.10 -5.31
C CYS A 54 0.88 10.24 -6.82
N SER A 55 -0.25 10.37 -7.50
CA SER A 55 -0.30 10.49 -8.95
C SER A 55 -1.14 11.68 -9.38
N PHE A 56 -0.64 12.43 -10.34
CA PHE A 56 -1.28 13.61 -10.91
C PHE A 56 -1.55 13.37 -12.40
N ALA A 57 -2.81 13.49 -12.82
CA ALA A 57 -3.23 13.43 -14.22
C ALA A 57 -4.03 14.69 -14.57
N GLY A 58 -3.38 15.63 -15.25
CA GLY A 58 -3.97 16.94 -15.57
C GLY A 58 -4.41 17.68 -14.31
N TYR A 59 -5.73 17.96 -14.20
CA TYR A 59 -6.35 18.62 -13.03
C TYR A 59 -6.78 17.65 -11.91
N SER A 60 -6.58 16.34 -12.10
CA SER A 60 -6.93 15.32 -11.11
C SER A 60 -5.69 14.85 -10.37
N TYR A 61 -5.83 14.57 -9.08
CA TYR A 61 -4.81 13.89 -8.30
C TYR A 61 -5.42 12.76 -7.48
N PHE A 62 -4.64 11.73 -7.22
CA PHE A 62 -5.03 10.68 -6.29
C PHE A 62 -3.82 10.16 -5.50
N LYS A 63 -4.11 9.67 -4.30
CA LYS A 63 -3.14 9.11 -3.35
C LYS A 63 -3.65 7.76 -2.86
N ARG A 64 -2.80 6.73 -2.87
CA ARG A 64 -3.14 5.39 -2.34
C ARG A 64 -1.91 4.52 -2.20
N CYS A 65 -2.04 3.43 -1.46
CA CYS A 65 -1.15 2.28 -1.57
C CYS A 65 -1.18 1.71 -3.01
N MET A 66 -0.01 1.41 -3.55
CA MET A 66 0.13 0.81 -4.86
C MET A 66 1.34 -0.11 -4.92
N ARG A 67 1.27 -1.16 -5.74
CA ARG A 67 2.40 -2.07 -5.98
C ARG A 67 3.40 -1.45 -6.94
N ARG A 68 4.64 -1.91 -6.85
CA ARG A 68 5.75 -1.49 -7.74
C ARG A 68 5.45 -1.66 -9.22
N ALA A 69 4.88 -2.80 -9.59
CA ALA A 69 4.52 -3.08 -10.97
C ALA A 69 3.46 -2.09 -11.50
N ASP A 70 2.43 -1.79 -10.69
CA ASP A 70 1.33 -0.90 -11.09
C ASP A 70 1.79 0.55 -11.22
N ALA A 71 2.62 1.04 -10.29
CA ALA A 71 3.17 2.39 -10.38
C ALA A 71 4.12 2.55 -11.57
N PHE A 72 4.92 1.52 -11.86
CA PHE A 72 5.78 1.52 -13.05
C PHE A 72 4.95 1.58 -14.34
N ALA A 73 3.84 0.84 -14.40
CA ALA A 73 2.90 0.91 -15.51
C ALA A 73 2.20 2.28 -15.63
N LEU A 74 1.89 2.95 -14.52
CA LEU A 74 1.34 4.32 -14.56
C LEU A 74 2.40 5.34 -14.99
N LYS A 75 3.65 5.17 -14.54
CA LYS A 75 4.76 6.06 -14.88
C LYS A 75 5.14 6.01 -16.35
N SER A 76 4.82 4.90 -17.05
CA SER A 76 5.04 4.81 -18.50
C SER A 76 4.00 5.57 -19.32
N ILE A 77 2.89 6.00 -18.71
CA ILE A 77 1.86 6.80 -19.36
C ILE A 77 2.22 8.29 -19.21
N SER A 78 2.49 8.97 -20.32
CA SER A 78 2.94 10.37 -20.34
C SER A 78 1.96 11.38 -19.71
N SER A 79 0.68 11.00 -19.58
CA SER A 79 -0.36 11.83 -18.96
C SER A 79 -0.35 11.80 -17.42
N PHE A 80 0.44 10.92 -16.80
CA PHE A 80 0.52 10.78 -15.35
C PHE A 80 1.89 11.19 -14.82
N ASN A 81 1.91 12.06 -13.81
CA ASN A 81 3.10 12.32 -13.01
C ASN A 81 2.98 11.52 -11.70
N VAL A 82 3.80 10.48 -11.58
CA VAL A 82 3.74 9.50 -10.48
C VAL A 82 4.92 9.69 -9.53
N PHE A 83 4.61 9.89 -8.26
CA PHE A 83 5.56 9.95 -7.15
C PHE A 83 5.34 8.76 -6.21
N THR A 84 6.42 8.06 -5.85
CA THR A 84 6.38 6.87 -4.99
C THR A 84 7.41 6.99 -3.87
N CYS A 85 7.04 6.62 -2.66
CA CYS A 85 7.92 6.67 -1.49
C CYS A 85 7.56 5.54 -0.50
N THR A 86 8.56 5.08 0.26
CA THR A 86 8.48 3.88 1.12
C THR A 86 8.39 4.19 2.61
N ASP A 87 8.26 5.47 2.96
CA ASP A 87 8.12 5.93 4.34
C ASP A 87 6.64 6.09 4.72
N ASP A 88 6.33 6.01 6.02
CA ASP A 88 4.97 6.23 6.50
C ASP A 88 4.47 7.63 6.13
N ARG A 89 3.34 7.69 5.42
CA ARG A 89 2.59 8.90 5.04
C ARG A 89 3.42 9.94 4.29
N CYS A 90 4.43 9.51 3.54
CA CYS A 90 5.27 10.39 2.73
C CYS A 90 4.56 11.02 1.52
N ASN A 91 3.33 10.57 1.20
CA ASN A 91 2.58 10.94 0.00
C ASN A 91 1.52 12.04 0.19
#